data_AF-A0A1N7P9B0-F1
#
_entry.id   AF-A0A1N7P9B0-F1
#
_cell.length_a   1.000
_cell.length_b   1.000
_cell.length_c   1.000
_cell.angle_alpha   90.00
_cell.angle_beta   90.00
_cell.angle_gamma   90.00
#
_symmetry.space_group_name_H-M   'P 1'
#
loop_
_entity.id
_entity.type
_entity.pdbx_description
1 polymer ?
#
loop_
_entity_poly.entity_id
_entity_poly.type
_entity_poly.pdbx_seq_one_letter_code
_entity_poly.pdbx_strand_id
1 'polypeptide(L)'
;MFQDMTKKMSESIEPFKELVNIQTRMLEELTRQQMECTKSCISATIEQTKQLQNCQTSNDLLLLQQSYAQELEQTLKSASDENLKSLHEARDEIELITKSAFNAFASE
;
A
#
# COMPACT_ATOMS: atom_id res chain seq x y z
N MET A 1 9.33 -31.60 -30.35
CA MET A 1 10.59 -30.84 -30.18
C MET A 1 10.35 -29.34 -30.28
N PHE A 2 10.20 -28.71 -31.47
CA PHE A 2 9.99 -27.24 -31.56
C PHE A 2 8.65 -26.78 -30.96
N GLN A 3 7.56 -27.51 -31.22
CA GLN A 3 6.24 -27.25 -30.60
C GLN A 3 6.28 -27.42 -29.07
N ASP A 4 6.96 -28.45 -28.55
CA ASP A 4 7.12 -28.65 -27.11
C ASP A 4 7.96 -27.55 -26.47
N MET A 5 8.97 -27.04 -27.18
CA MET A 5 9.83 -25.94 -26.73
C MET A 5 9.06 -24.60 -26.71
N THR A 6 8.23 -24.32 -27.72
CA THR A 6 7.32 -23.15 -27.74
C THR A 6 6.24 -23.25 -26.65
N LYS A 7 5.74 -24.46 -26.36
CA LYS A 7 4.77 -24.70 -25.29
C LYS A 7 5.39 -24.51 -23.91
N LYS A 8 6.55 -25.11 -23.65
CA LYS A 8 7.32 -24.90 -22.40
C LYS A 8 7.73 -23.42 -22.23
N MET A 9 8.07 -22.73 -23.31
CA MET A 9 8.38 -21.29 -23.26
C MET A 9 7.14 -20.44 -22.93
N SER A 10 5.99 -20.76 -23.50
CA SER A 10 4.72 -20.07 -23.19
C SER A 10 4.28 -20.32 -21.73
N GLU A 11 4.40 -21.56 -21.25
CA GLU A 11 4.13 -21.94 -19.85
C GLU A 11 5.13 -21.29 -18.89
N SER A 12 6.39 -21.08 -19.30
CA SER A 12 7.39 -20.38 -18.49
C SER A 12 7.16 -18.88 -18.34
N ILE A 13 6.43 -18.24 -19.27
CA ILE A 13 6.16 -16.79 -19.27
C ILE A 13 4.94 -16.43 -18.41
N GLU A 14 3.98 -17.35 -18.26
CA GLU A 14 2.73 -17.06 -17.55
C GLU A 14 2.93 -16.66 -16.08
N PRO A 15 3.77 -17.35 -15.27
CA PRO A 15 4.09 -16.91 -13.91
C PRO A 15 4.68 -15.50 -13.85
N PHE A 16 5.47 -15.10 -14.86
CA PHE A 16 6.03 -13.75 -14.91
C PHE A 16 4.95 -12.70 -15.17
N LYS A 17 3.94 -12.99 -16.01
CA LYS A 17 2.81 -12.08 -16.21
C LYS A 17 1.99 -11.93 -14.92
N GLU A 18 1.74 -13.03 -14.22
CA GLU A 18 1.03 -13.01 -12.95
C GLU A 18 1.79 -12.19 -11.89
N LEU A 19 3.12 -12.35 -11.80
CA LEU A 19 3.97 -11.52 -10.94
C LEU A 19 3.88 -10.03 -11.28
N VAL A 20 3.96 -9.67 -12.56
CA VAL A 20 3.84 -8.27 -13.01
C VAL A 20 2.47 -7.70 -12.65
N ASN A 21 1.40 -8.47 -12.82
CA ASN A 21 0.05 -8.05 -12.46
C ASN A 21 -0.09 -7.80 -10.95
N ILE A 22 0.43 -8.70 -10.10
CA ILE A 22 0.41 -8.52 -8.64
C ILE A 22 1.17 -7.26 -8.23
N GLN A 23 2.38 -7.08 -8.76
CA GLN A 23 3.20 -5.89 -8.46
C GLN A 23 2.52 -4.61 -8.90
N THR A 24 1.88 -4.62 -10.07
CA THR A 24 1.14 -3.45 -10.60
C THR A 24 0.00 -3.08 -9.67
N ARG A 25 -0.86 -4.06 -9.33
CA ARG A 25 -1.99 -3.82 -8.42
C ARG A 25 -1.52 -3.37 -7.04
N MET A 26 -0.45 -3.95 -6.50
CA MET A 26 0.14 -3.52 -5.23
C MET A 26 0.59 -2.05 -5.30
N LEU A 27 1.28 -1.65 -6.36
CA LEU A 27 1.75 -0.26 -6.53
C LEU A 27 0.59 0.73 -6.70
N GLU A 28 -0.45 0.37 -7.45
CA GLU A 28 -1.66 1.19 -7.59
C GLU A 28 -2.34 1.38 -6.24
N GLU A 29 -2.47 0.31 -5.47
CA GLU A 29 -3.11 0.32 -4.15
C GLU A 29 -2.30 1.15 -3.14
N LEU A 30 -0.98 0.97 -3.08
CA LEU A 30 -0.09 1.79 -2.24
C LEU A 30 -0.14 3.27 -2.64
N THR A 31 -0.21 3.56 -3.93
CA THR A 31 -0.31 4.94 -4.42
C THR A 31 -1.63 5.57 -3.99
N ARG A 32 -2.73 4.83 -4.08
CA ARG A 32 -4.05 5.26 -3.61
C ARG A 32 -4.04 5.57 -2.11
N GLN A 33 -3.51 4.66 -1.31
CA GLN A 33 -3.40 4.80 0.15
C GLN A 33 -2.55 6.03 0.53
N GLN A 34 -1.41 6.24 -0.13
CA GLN A 34 -0.57 7.42 0.10
C GLN A 34 -1.26 8.73 -0.31
N MET A 35 -2.05 8.72 -1.39
CA MET A 35 -2.81 9.90 -1.80
C MET A 35 -3.89 10.26 -0.77
N GLU A 36 -4.62 9.28 -0.25
CA GLU A 36 -5.61 9.52 0.81
C GLU A 36 -4.94 9.99 2.11
N CYS A 37 -3.82 9.38 2.52
CA CYS A 37 -3.04 9.88 3.66
C CYS A 37 -2.63 11.34 3.48
N THR A 38 -2.11 11.70 2.30
CA THR A 38 -1.69 13.07 1.97
C THR A 38 -2.86 14.05 2.05
N LYS A 39 -4.00 13.65 1.51
CA LYS A 39 -5.23 14.45 1.54
C LYS A 39 -5.69 14.68 2.97
N SER A 40 -5.72 13.64 3.81
CA SER A 40 -6.07 13.75 5.23
C SER A 40 -5.13 14.69 5.99
N CYS A 41 -3.81 14.59 5.77
CA CYS A 41 -2.84 15.52 6.36
C CYS A 41 -3.08 16.98 5.95
N ILE A 42 -3.38 17.23 4.67
CA ILE A 42 -3.71 18.56 4.16
C ILE A 42 -5.00 19.08 4.81
N SER A 43 -6.04 18.25 4.87
CA SER A 43 -7.32 18.61 5.49
C SER A 43 -7.16 18.95 6.97
N ALA A 44 -6.44 18.13 7.75
CA ALA A 44 -6.14 18.41 9.15
C ALA A 44 -5.37 19.72 9.32
N THR A 45 -4.39 20.01 8.44
CA THR A 45 -3.61 21.26 8.46
C THR A 45 -4.48 22.48 8.18
N ILE A 46 -5.38 22.38 7.19
CA ILE A 46 -6.32 23.45 6.88
C ILE A 46 -7.24 23.71 8.07
N GLU A 47 -7.73 22.65 8.71
CA GLU A 47 -8.60 22.78 9.89
C GLU A 47 -7.87 23.39 11.08
N GLN A 48 -6.65 22.93 11.38
CA GLN A 48 -5.76 23.53 12.37
C GLN A 48 -5.59 25.04 12.14
N THR A 49 -5.37 25.44 10.89
CA THR A 49 -5.19 26.86 10.52
C THR A 49 -6.46 27.69 10.75
N LYS A 50 -7.65 27.14 10.48
CA LYS A 50 -8.92 27.81 10.77
C LYS A 50 -9.13 27.97 12.28
N GLN A 51 -8.88 26.90 13.04
CA GLN A 51 -9.07 26.91 14.50
C GLN A 51 -8.06 27.80 15.22
N LEU A 52 -6.87 27.97 14.66
CA LEU A 52 -5.83 28.85 15.20
C LEU A 52 -6.32 30.30 15.35
N GLN A 53 -7.17 30.77 14.43
CA GLN A 53 -7.73 32.13 14.48
C GLN A 53 -8.66 32.35 15.67
N ASN A 54 -9.18 31.27 16.26
CA ASN A 54 -10.10 31.30 17.39
C ASN A 54 -9.38 31.18 18.75
N CYS A 55 -8.08 30.88 18.76
CA CYS A 55 -7.31 30.73 20.00
C CYS A 55 -7.10 32.10 20.66
N GLN A 56 -7.49 32.23 21.94
CA GLN A 56 -7.35 33.48 22.69
C GLN A 56 -6.23 33.42 23.72
N THR A 57 -5.85 32.22 24.13
CA THR A 57 -4.81 31.99 25.13
C THR A 57 -3.76 30.98 24.64
N SER A 58 -2.60 30.98 25.29
CA SER A 58 -1.57 29.97 25.06
C SER A 58 -2.05 28.55 25.38
N ASN A 59 -3.01 28.40 26.29
CA ASN A 59 -3.57 27.10 26.62
C ASN A 59 -4.46 26.56 25.50
N ASP A 60 -5.26 27.43 24.85
CA ASP A 60 -6.07 27.05 23.69
C ASP A 60 -5.18 26.55 22.55
N LEU A 61 -4.05 27.23 22.32
CA LEU A 61 -3.05 26.83 21.33
C LEU A 61 -2.44 25.46 21.64
N LEU A 62 -2.10 25.19 22.91
CA LEU A 62 -1.55 23.89 23.33
C LEU A 62 -2.55 22.76 23.11
N LEU A 63 -3.81 22.96 23.49
CA LEU A 63 -4.87 21.98 23.28
C LEU A 63 -5.10 21.71 21.79
N LEU A 64 -5.14 22.77 20.98
CA LEU A 64 -5.29 22.67 19.54
C LEU A 64 -4.12 21.89 18.91
N GLN A 65 -2.88 22.20 19.30
CA GLN A 65 -1.70 21.49 18.81
C GLN A 65 -1.68 20.02 19.23
N GLN A 66 -2.13 19.70 20.44
CA GLN A 66 -2.22 18.33 20.92
C GLN A 66 -3.24 17.51 20.12
N SER A 67 -4.42 18.08 19.87
CA SER A 67 -5.47 17.42 19.07
C SER A 67 -4.98 17.13 17.65
N TYR A 68 -4.34 18.10 17.01
CA TYR A 68 -3.78 17.93 15.67
C TYR A 68 -2.69 16.87 15.61
N ALA A 69 -1.80 16.83 16.61
CA ALA A 69 -0.76 15.81 16.67
C ALA A 69 -1.36 14.39 16.80
N GLN A 70 -2.41 14.23 17.62
CA GLN A 70 -3.12 12.96 17.77
C GLN A 70 -3.82 12.53 16.47
N GLU A 71 -4.46 13.47 15.77
CA GLU A 71 -5.13 13.20 14.50
C GLU A 71 -4.12 12.78 13.40
N LEU A 72 -2.98 13.47 13.32
CA LEU A 72 -1.90 13.09 12.41
C LEU A 72 -1.32 11.72 12.75
N GLU A 73 -1.04 11.45 14.03
CA GLU A 73 -0.52 10.16 14.47
C GLU A 73 -1.47 9.02 14.06
N GLN A 74 -2.77 9.19 14.32
CA GLN A 74 -3.78 8.19 13.95
C GLN A 74 -3.86 8.02 12.43
N THR A 75 -3.80 9.10 11.67
CA THR A 75 -3.81 9.06 10.20
C THR A 75 -2.62 8.28 9.65
N LEU A 76 -1.41 8.62 10.12
CA LEU A 76 -0.17 7.98 9.70
C LEU A 76 -0.15 6.50 10.08
N LYS A 77 -0.62 6.16 11.29
CA LYS A 77 -0.71 4.77 11.74
C LYS A 77 -1.66 3.96 10.88
N SER A 78 -2.85 4.50 10.59
CA SER A 78 -3.85 3.83 9.75
C SER A 78 -3.31 3.60 8.33
N ALA A 79 -2.67 4.61 7.74
CA ALA A 79 -2.05 4.48 6.42
C ALA A 79 -0.90 3.45 6.43
N SER A 80 -0.10 3.41 7.51
CA SER A 80 0.96 2.40 7.67
C SER A 80 0.39 0.98 7.75
N ASP A 81 -0.68 0.78 8.52
CA ASP A 81 -1.32 -0.52 8.68
C ASP A 81 -1.92 -1.02 7.35
N GLU A 82 -2.55 -0.13 6.59
CA GLU A 82 -3.07 -0.43 5.24
C GLU A 82 -1.96 -0.77 4.25
N ASN A 83 -0.88 0.02 4.22
CA ASN A 83 0.27 -0.24 3.36
C ASN A 83 0.90 -1.61 3.66
N LEU A 84 1.11 -1.93 4.94
CA LEU A 84 1.66 -3.23 5.37
C LEU A 84 0.75 -4.38 4.97
N LYS A 85 -0.56 -4.20 5.10
CA LYS A 85 -1.55 -5.19 4.67
C LYS A 85 -1.43 -5.46 3.17
N SER A 86 -1.43 -4.43 2.33
CA SER A 86 -1.31 -4.58 0.87
C SER A 86 0.03 -5.22 0.46
N LEU A 87 1.12 -4.91 1.16
CA LEU A 87 2.41 -5.57 0.95
C LEU A 87 2.38 -7.05 1.34
N HIS A 88 1.74 -7.41 2.46
CA HIS A 88 1.60 -8.80 2.89
C HIS A 88 0.74 -9.61 1.93
N GLU A 89 -0.38 -9.06 1.47
CA GLU A 89 -1.24 -9.70 0.46
C GLU A 89 -0.47 -9.97 -0.84
N ALA A 90 0.27 -8.98 -1.34
CA ALA A 90 1.09 -9.15 -2.54
C ALA A 90 2.19 -10.20 -2.34
N ARG A 91 2.84 -10.23 -1.16
CA ARG A 91 3.85 -11.25 -0.82
C ARG A 91 3.24 -12.66 -0.84
N ASP A 92 2.08 -12.84 -0.21
CA ASP A 92 1.44 -14.16 -0.09
C ASP A 92 1.03 -14.70 -1.47
N GLU A 93 0.56 -13.82 -2.36
CA GLU A 93 0.25 -14.18 -3.75
C GLU A 93 1.51 -14.53 -4.57
N ILE A 94 2.60 -13.78 -4.40
CA ILE A 94 3.89 -14.08 -5.04
C ILE A 94 4.42 -15.43 -4.55
N GLU A 95 4.29 -15.74 -3.26
CA GLU A 95 4.70 -17.02 -2.69
C GLU A 95 3.88 -18.18 -3.28
N LEU A 96 2.56 -17.99 -3.45
CA LEU A 96 1.67 -18.97 -4.06
C LEU A 96 2.09 -19.28 -5.51
N ILE A 97 2.36 -18.25 -6.32
CA ILE A 97 2.79 -18.43 -7.71
C ILE A 97 4.14 -19.13 -7.75
N THR A 98 5.06 -18.73 -6.89
CA THR A 98 6.40 -19.32 -6.84
C THR A 98 6.34 -20.81 -6.48
N LYS A 99 5.53 -21.18 -5.48
CA LYS A 99 5.30 -22.59 -5.11
C LYS A 99 4.61 -23.36 -6.23
N SER A 100 3.61 -22.76 -6.88
CA SER A 100 2.87 -23.41 -7.97
C SER A 100 3.75 -23.67 -9.18
N ALA A 101 4.57 -22.68 -9.56
CA ALA A 101 5.56 -22.82 -10.63
C ALA A 101 6.60 -23.89 -10.27
N PHE A 102 7.17 -23.84 -9.06
CA PHE A 102 8.15 -24.84 -8.62
C PHE A 102 7.57 -26.26 -8.63
N ASN A 103 6.36 -26.45 -8.11
CA ASN A 103 5.69 -27.76 -8.10
C ASN A 103 5.47 -28.28 -9.52
N ALA A 104 5.02 -27.43 -10.45
CA ALA A 104 4.84 -27.81 -11.85
C ALA A 104 6.14 -28.27 -12.52
N PHE A 105 7.29 -27.66 -12.15
CA PHE A 105 8.61 -28.08 -12.61
C PHE A 105 9.17 -29.31 -11.88
N ALA A 106 8.85 -29.51 -10.60
CA ALA A 106 9.37 -30.59 -9.76
C ALA A 106 8.56 -31.90 -9.84
N SER A 107 7.35 -31.85 -10.41
CA SER A 107 6.53 -33.04 -10.72
C SER A 107 6.89 -33.72 -12.05
N GLU A 108 7.98 -33.31 -12.71
CA GLU A 108 8.64 -34.03 -13.82
C GLU A 108 9.71 -35.00 -13.31
#